data_AF-A0A1E3B574-F1
#
_entry.id   AF-A0A1E3B574-F1
#
_cell.length_a   1.000
_cell.length_b   1.000
_cell.length_c   1.000
_cell.angle_alpha   90.00
_cell.angle_beta   90.00
_cell.angle_gamma   90.00
#
_symmetry.space_group_name_H-M   'P 1'
#
loop_
_entity.id
_entity.type
_entity.pdbx_description
1 polymer ?
#
loop_
_entity_poly.entity_id
_entity_poly.type
_entity_poly.pdbx_seq_one_letter_code
_entity_poly.pdbx_strand_id
1 'polypeptide(L)' 'MRLPRVEYAAFNEYKKDAPPPAHCCKDTRENILDQIEKWEEGYDENCVFWLSGMAGTGKFTIARTVANMFYQKNRL' A
#
# COMPACT_ATOMS: atom_id res chain seq x y z
N MET A 1 -17.83 -15.50 -12.87
CA MET A 1 -17.15 -15.99 -11.65
C MET A 1 -16.97 -14.79 -10.72
N ARG A 2 -17.55 -14.80 -9.51
CA ARG A 2 -17.39 -13.71 -8.53
C ARG A 2 -16.37 -14.17 -7.51
N LEU A 3 -15.21 -13.53 -7.46
CA LEU A 3 -14.21 -13.83 -6.44
C LEU A 3 -14.78 -13.42 -5.07
N PRO A 4 -14.68 -14.28 -4.04
CA PRO A 4 -15.12 -13.93 -2.71
C PRO A 4 -14.26 -12.77 -2.18
N ARG A 5 -14.91 -11.73 -1.66
CA ARG A 5 -14.22 -10.65 -0.96
C ARG A 5 -13.81 -11.17 0.41
N VAL A 6 -12.52 -11.06 0.71
CA VAL A 6 -12.00 -11.31 2.06
C VAL A 6 -12.38 -10.14 2.95
N GLU A 7 -12.92 -10.41 4.14
CA GLU A 7 -13.20 -9.36 5.13
C GLU A 7 -11.91 -8.61 5.49
N TYR A 8 -12.00 -7.28 5.63
CA TYR A 8 -10.87 -6.41 5.98
C TYR A 8 -9.75 -6.35 4.92
N ALA A 9 -10.04 -6.76 3.69
CA ALA A 9 -9.10 -6.64 2.57
C ALA A 9 -9.26 -5.33 1.78
N ALA A 10 -10.38 -4.61 1.93
CA ALA A 10 -10.56 -3.34 1.24
C ALA A 10 -9.71 -2.23 1.85
N PHE A 11 -9.41 -1.21 1.04
CA PHE A 11 -8.74 -0.01 1.52
C PHE A 11 -9.50 0.57 2.72
N ASN A 12 -8.76 0.92 3.77
CA ASN A 12 -9.26 1.50 5.01
C ASN A 12 -10.29 0.63 5.78
N GLU A 13 -10.42 -0.65 5.41
CA GLU A 13 -11.24 -1.61 6.15
C GLU A 13 -10.40 -2.34 7.19
N TYR A 14 -10.83 -2.27 8.45
CA TYR A 14 -10.20 -2.94 9.57
C TYR A 14 -11.22 -3.14 10.69
N LYS A 15 -10.89 -4.05 11.61
CA LYS A 15 -11.68 -4.29 12.82
C LYS A 15 -11.66 -3.04 13.70
N LYS A 16 -12.85 -2.49 14.01
CA LYS A 16 -12.99 -1.25 14.80
C LYS A 16 -12.51 -1.41 16.25
N ASP A 17 -12.52 -2.64 16.74
CA ASP A 17 -12.01 -3.08 18.05
C ASP A 17 -10.49 -3.35 18.04
N ALA A 18 -9.85 -3.38 16.87
CA ALA A 18 -8.40 -3.55 16.75
C ALA A 18 -7.69 -2.17 16.67
N PRO A 19 -6.40 -2.12 17.00
CA PRO A 19 -5.59 -0.94 16.73
C PRO A 19 -5.68 -0.54 15.25
N PRO A 20 -5.64 0.77 14.94
CA PRO A 20 -5.68 1.22 13.57
C PRO A 20 -4.53 0.62 12.77
N PRO A 21 -4.74 0.39 11.46
CA PRO A 21 -3.74 -0.21 10.61
C PRO A 21 -2.42 0.59 10.63
N ALA A 22 -1.31 -0.10 10.88
CA ALA A 22 0.00 0.53 10.89
C ALA A 22 0.39 1.04 9.49
N HIS A 23 1.06 2.19 9.48
CA HIS A 23 1.74 2.78 8.33
C HIS A 23 3.25 2.76 8.56
N CYS A 24 4.05 2.95 7.52
CA CYS A 24 5.48 3.18 7.63
C CYS A 24 5.74 4.31 8.64
N CYS A 25 6.73 4.12 9.50
CA CYS A 25 7.20 5.19 10.37
C CYS A 25 7.67 6.37 9.51
N LYS A 26 7.54 7.57 10.05
CA LYS A 26 8.04 8.78 9.40
C LYS A 26 9.51 8.59 9.01
N ASP A 27 9.87 9.08 7.83
CA ASP A 27 11.24 9.07 7.31
C ASP A 27 11.84 7.65 7.13
N THR A 28 10.98 6.63 7.01
CA THR A 28 11.39 5.25 6.70
C THR A 28 10.83 4.81 5.36
N ARG A 29 11.57 3.93 4.67
CA ARG A 29 11.16 3.35 3.36
C ARG A 29 10.91 4.39 2.27
N GLU A 30 11.40 5.61 2.43
CA GLU A 30 11.20 6.74 1.49
C GLU A 30 11.59 6.38 0.06
N ASN A 31 12.73 5.71 -0.12
CA ASN A 31 13.21 5.30 -1.44
C ASN A 31 12.20 4.39 -2.16
N ILE A 32 11.57 3.45 -1.45
CA ILE A 32 10.55 2.55 -2.05
C ILE A 32 9.25 3.33 -2.32
N LEU A 33 8.86 4.24 -1.42
CA LEU A 33 7.67 5.06 -1.61
C LEU A 33 7.82 5.99 -2.83
N ASP A 34 8.99 6.60 -3.00
CA ASP A 34 9.35 7.43 -4.16
C ASP A 34 9.37 6.61 -5.47
N GLN A 35 9.90 5.39 -5.44
CA GLN A 35 9.84 4.48 -6.60
C GLN A 35 8.39 4.17 -7.00
N ILE A 36 7.52 3.90 -6.02
CA ILE A 36 6.10 3.58 -6.29
C ILE A 36 5.35 4.81 -6.81
N GLU A 37 5.66 6.00 -6.29
CA GLU A 37 5.08 7.25 -6.78
C GLU A 37 5.45 7.50 -8.24
N LYS A 38 6.73 7.36 -8.60
CA LYS A 38 7.21 7.50 -9.99
C LYS A 38 6.64 6.43 -10.92
N TRP A 39 6.50 5.20 -10.42
CA TRP A 39 5.87 4.12 -11.18
C TRP A 39 4.44 4.50 -11.58
N GLU A 40 3.69 5.13 -10.67
CA GLU A 40 2.31 5.55 -10.91
C GLU A 40 2.19 6.78 -11.84
N GLU A 41 3.20 7.64 -11.89
CA GLU A 41 3.27 8.77 -12.83
C GLU A 41 3.42 8.36 -14.31
N GLY A 42 3.51 7.05 -14.60
CA GLY A 42 3.45 6.53 -15.96
C GLY A 42 4.77 6.58 -16.71
N TYR A 43 5.90 6.68 -16.00
CA TYR A 43 7.22 6.45 -16.60
C TYR A 43 7.43 4.97 -16.98
N ASP A 44 6.56 4.08 -16.49
CA ASP A 44 6.59 2.65 -16.75
C ASP A 44 5.25 2.21 -17.36
N GLU A 45 5.29 1.41 -18.44
CA GLU A 45 4.10 0.83 -19.09
C GLU A 45 3.46 -0.28 -18.24
N ASN A 46 4.14 -0.73 -17.18
CA ASN A 46 3.68 -1.82 -16.32
C ASN A 46 2.56 -1.38 -15.37
N CYS A 47 1.38 -1.99 -15.48
CA CYS A 47 0.25 -1.75 -14.58
C CYS A 47 0.37 -2.45 -13.20
N VAL A 48 1.49 -3.14 -12.92
CA VAL A 48 1.70 -3.86 -11.66
C VAL A 48 3.08 -3.56 -11.09
N PHE A 49 3.14 -3.02 -9.87
CA PHE A 49 4.37 -2.89 -9.10
C PHE A 49 4.63 -4.14 -8.25
N TRP A 50 5.79 -4.78 -8.42
CA TRP A 50 6.17 -5.97 -7.66
C TRP A 50 7.15 -5.64 -6.52
N LEU A 51 6.68 -5.76 -5.27
CA LEU A 51 7.50 -5.54 -4.07
C LEU A 51 7.89 -6.87 -3.41
N SER A 52 9.16 -7.26 -3.53
CA SER A 52 9.73 -8.45 -2.90
C SER A 52 10.68 -8.11 -1.74
N GLY A 53 10.83 -9.04 -0.80
CA GLY A 53 11.75 -8.88 0.34
C GLY A 53 11.51 -9.92 1.43
N MET A 54 12.41 -10.00 2.40
CA MET A 54 12.35 -10.97 3.51
C MET A 54 11.02 -10.87 4.29
N ALA A 55 10.50 -11.99 4.81
CA ALA A 55 9.33 -11.98 5.69
C ALA A 55 9.57 -11.06 6.91
N GLY A 56 8.52 -10.42 7.42
CA GLY A 56 8.62 -9.51 8.57
C GLY A 56 9.22 -8.12 8.27
N THR A 57 9.60 -7.80 7.02
CA THR A 57 10.20 -6.50 6.66
C THR A 57 9.21 -5.34 6.45
N GLY A 58 7.92 -5.56 6.72
CA GLY A 58 6.90 -4.51 6.60
C GLY A 58 6.35 -4.27 5.19
N LYS A 59 6.46 -5.24 4.26
CA LYS A 59 5.89 -5.12 2.90
C LYS A 59 4.40 -4.74 2.90
N PHE A 60 3.61 -5.36 3.78
CA PHE A 60 2.19 -5.04 3.94
C PHE A 60 1.97 -3.62 4.47
N THR A 61 2.83 -3.17 5.38
CA THR A 61 2.83 -1.80 5.89
C THR A 61 3.11 -0.79 4.78
N ILE A 62 4.04 -1.08 3.87
CA ILE A 62 4.31 -0.26 2.68
C ILE A 62 3.07 -0.15 1.80
N ALA A 63 2.41 -1.26 1.47
CA ALA A 63 1.19 -1.25 0.66
C ALA A 63 0.08 -0.38 1.29
N ARG A 64 -0.11 -0.46 2.61
CA ARG A 64 -1.04 0.39 3.35
C ARG A 64 -0.67 1.87 3.31
N THR A 65 0.62 2.20 3.44
CA THR A 65 1.10 3.58 3.33
C THR A 65 0.87 4.13 1.93
N VAL A 66 1.19 3.39 0.89
CA VAL A 66 0.96 3.79 -0.51
C VAL A 66 -0.52 4.05 -0.77
N ALA A 67 -1.40 3.14 -0.34
CA ALA A 67 -2.83 3.33 -0.50
C ALA A 67 -3.31 4.61 0.23
N ASN A 68 -2.84 4.86 1.45
CA ASN A 68 -3.16 6.11 2.13
C ASN A 68 -2.61 7.35 1.39
N MET A 69 -1.38 7.29 0.86
CA MET A 69 -0.80 8.39 0.09
C MET A 69 -1.63 8.73 -1.16
N PHE A 70 -2.07 7.72 -1.92
CA PHE A 70 -2.90 7.94 -3.11
C PHE A 70 -4.32 8.41 -2.77
N TYR A 71 -4.88 7.96 -1.64
CA TYR A 71 -6.14 8.49 -1.15
C TYR A 71 -6.03 9.99 -0.84
N GLN A 72 -4.96 10.43 -0.15
CA GLN A 72 -4.71 11.85 0.14
C GLN A 72 -4.49 12.68 -1.14
N LYS A 73 -3.99 12.05 -2.21
CA LYS A 73 -3.81 12.67 -3.53
C LYS A 73 -5.08 12.63 -4.40
N ASN A 74 -6.20 12.08 -3.93
CA ASN A 74 -7.43 11.86 -4.69
C ASN A 74 -7.24 10.98 -5.94
N ARG A 75 -6.40 9.94 -5.85
CA ARG A 75 -6.09 9.00 -6.95
C ARG A 75 -6.54 7.56 -6.67
N LEU A 76 -7.55 7.40 -5.80
CA LEU A 76 -8.01 6.11 -5.27
C LEU A 76 -9.53 5.98 -5.37
#